data_AF-A0A5J4KT91-F1
#
_entry.id   AF-A0A5J4KT91-F1
#
_cell.length_a   1.000
_cell.length_b   1.000
_cell.length_c   1.000
_cell.angle_alpha   90.00
_cell.angle_beta   90.00
_cell.angle_gamma   90.00
#
_symmetry.space_group_name_H-M   'P 1'
#
loop_
_entity.id
_entity.type
_entity.pdbx_description
1 polymer ?
#
loop_
_entity_poly.entity_id
_entity_poly.type
_entity_poly.pdbx_seq_one_letter_code
_entity_poly.pdbx_strand_id
1 'polypeptide(L)'
;MSNQKQSLATITEQYTFLLQNLCDIATSYYLLGNLKQAQQLLDTGIQLAEDQEVSPDAKGNVLLHSGILQTRSIIYRGQEAGPALATLLQARAIAESTGDQKLLASVIDWTGQALYYQALNTSEQAADFATPLMYFENALEQRQQLQDDHGICETLFNIGRVYQNMGQDDQAHPYFVKALALAEQHNHQIQMAEILLHLGAYAQSKGDLEAAKSSLMLGMTMREALNLRIDLPFSYLSVGNLVQKLADLDQAALYYQKAALLAQEMDLPQPYAFALLNISYLHLAQEQPDKALTVIEEAISVAQTHNLLFAQTALQALQKEIPT
;
A
#
# COMPACT_ATOMS: atom_id res chain seq x y z
N MET A 1 9.24 24.17 43.38
CA MET A 1 8.31 23.17 42.79
C MET A 1 7.67 23.64 41.47
N SER A 2 7.39 24.93 41.23
CA SER A 2 6.84 25.39 39.93
C SER A 2 7.85 25.29 38.77
N ASN A 3 9.12 25.69 38.97
CA ASN A 3 10.13 25.67 37.90
C ASN A 3 10.49 24.27 37.38
N GLN A 4 10.50 23.24 38.23
CA GLN A 4 10.78 21.86 37.82
C GLN A 4 9.64 21.23 37.01
N LYS A 5 8.38 21.53 37.36
CA LYS A 5 7.22 21.09 36.56
C LYS A 5 7.20 21.78 35.20
N GLN A 6 7.55 23.06 35.16
CA GLN A 6 7.62 23.82 33.93
C GLN A 6 8.77 23.35 33.01
N SER A 7 9.94 23.00 33.56
CA SER A 7 11.04 22.44 32.77
C SER A 7 10.73 21.04 32.22
N LEU A 8 10.07 20.18 33.00
CA LEU A 8 9.70 18.84 32.54
C LEU A 8 8.67 18.89 31.41
N ALA A 9 7.65 19.76 31.52
CA ALA A 9 6.67 19.98 30.46
C ALA A 9 7.32 20.42 29.14
N THR A 10 8.31 21.33 29.20
CA THR A 10 9.07 21.75 28.03
C THR A 10 9.87 20.61 27.39
N ILE A 11 10.44 19.71 28.19
CA ILE A 11 11.18 18.54 27.67
C ILE A 11 10.22 17.56 26.98
N THR A 12 9.08 17.24 27.58
CA THR A 12 8.06 16.37 26.96
C THR A 12 7.53 16.92 25.64
N GLU A 13 7.30 18.24 25.55
CA GLU A 13 6.92 18.90 24.29
C GLU A 13 8.00 18.78 23.22
N GLN A 14 9.28 18.94 23.58
CA GLN A 14 10.40 18.79 22.65
C GLN A 14 10.50 17.35 22.12
N TYR A 15 10.34 16.35 22.98
CA TYR A 15 10.29 14.95 22.55
C TYR A 15 9.11 14.68 21.60
N THR A 16 7.92 15.18 21.95
CA THR A 16 6.73 15.01 21.10
C THR A 16 6.95 15.60 19.71
N PHE A 17 7.50 16.82 19.63
CA PHE A 17 7.81 17.47 18.36
C PHE A 17 8.90 16.73 17.57
N LEU A 18 9.96 16.25 18.24
CA LEU A 18 11.02 15.47 17.61
C LEU A 18 10.46 14.18 16.98
N LEU A 19 9.66 13.42 17.74
CA LEU A 19 9.07 12.17 17.29
C LEU A 19 8.11 12.37 16.13
N GLN A 20 7.29 13.44 16.15
CA GLN A 20 6.42 13.79 15.03
C GLN A 20 7.23 14.05 13.75
N ASN A 21 8.29 14.86 13.83
CA ASN A 21 9.13 15.14 12.67
C ASN A 21 9.83 13.88 12.14
N LEU A 22 10.28 12.97 13.02
CA LEU A 22 10.83 11.68 12.59
C LEU A 22 9.80 10.86 11.80
N CYS A 23 8.54 10.85 12.25
CA CYS A 23 7.44 10.18 11.54
C CYS A 23 7.18 10.82 10.16
N ASP A 24 7.13 12.15 10.08
CA ASP A 24 6.86 12.87 8.83
C ASP A 24 7.99 12.66 7.80
N ILE A 25 9.25 12.68 8.26
CA ILE A 25 10.42 12.42 7.42
C ILE A 25 10.44 10.94 6.99
N ALA A 26 10.11 10.01 7.88
CA ALA A 26 10.01 8.58 7.53
C ALA A 26 8.92 8.32 6.48
N THR A 27 7.75 8.93 6.62
CA THR A 27 6.69 8.90 5.59
C THR A 27 7.19 9.46 4.26
N SER A 28 7.93 10.58 4.29
CA SER A 28 8.51 11.16 3.08
C SER A 28 9.51 10.22 2.41
N TYR A 29 10.41 9.59 3.19
CA TYR A 29 11.32 8.58 2.67
C TYR A 29 10.57 7.39 2.06
N TYR A 30 9.51 6.91 2.73
CA TYR A 30 8.65 5.85 2.21
C TYR A 30 8.07 6.23 0.83
N LEU A 31 7.45 7.40 0.70
CA LEU A 31 6.83 7.85 -0.56
C LEU A 31 7.85 7.95 -1.70
N LEU A 32 9.10 8.32 -1.38
CA LEU A 32 10.21 8.41 -2.33
C LEU A 32 10.86 7.07 -2.68
N GLY A 33 10.44 5.96 -2.06
CA GLY A 33 10.99 4.63 -2.28
C GLY A 33 12.12 4.21 -1.35
N ASN A 34 12.46 5.02 -0.37
CA ASN A 34 13.61 4.81 0.51
C ASN A 34 13.20 4.06 1.78
N LEU A 35 12.74 2.81 1.61
CA LEU A 35 12.18 2.00 2.70
C LEU A 35 13.16 1.75 3.85
N LYS A 36 14.45 1.55 3.55
CA LYS A 36 15.49 1.31 4.56
C LYS A 36 15.69 2.53 5.45
N GLN A 37 15.74 3.72 4.87
CA GLN A 37 15.88 4.98 5.60
C GLN A 37 14.63 5.30 6.41
N ALA A 38 13.43 5.06 5.85
CA ALA A 38 12.17 5.19 6.58
C ALA A 38 12.15 4.29 7.83
N GLN A 39 12.56 3.02 7.68
CA GLN A 39 12.62 2.07 8.79
C GLN A 39 13.63 2.51 9.85
N GLN A 40 14.84 2.90 9.45
CA GLN A 40 15.89 3.37 10.38
C GLN A 40 15.44 4.57 11.22
N LEU A 41 14.70 5.51 10.63
CA LEU A 41 14.16 6.66 11.35
C LEU A 41 13.09 6.25 12.36
N LEU A 42 12.18 5.36 11.99
CA LEU A 42 11.14 4.88 12.90
C LEU A 42 11.72 4.02 14.02
N ASP A 43 12.72 3.19 13.74
CA ASP A 43 13.45 2.44 14.77
C ASP A 43 14.13 3.38 15.77
N THR A 44 14.73 4.46 15.27
CA THR A 44 15.31 5.52 16.11
C THR A 44 14.23 6.21 16.95
N GLY A 45 13.08 6.52 16.34
CA GLY A 45 11.93 7.11 17.04
C GLY A 45 11.40 6.21 18.15
N ILE A 46 11.29 4.89 17.90
CA ILE A 46 10.85 3.92 18.92
C ILE A 46 11.85 3.87 20.08
N GLN A 47 13.15 3.85 19.80
CA GLN A 47 14.18 3.88 20.85
C GLN A 47 14.10 5.14 21.72
N LEU A 48 13.90 6.31 21.09
CA LEU A 48 13.70 7.56 21.81
C LEU A 48 12.41 7.57 22.62
N ALA A 49 11.36 6.90 22.14
CA ALA A 49 10.06 6.82 22.80
C ALA A 49 10.04 5.93 24.06
N GLU A 50 11.15 5.24 24.37
CA GLU A 50 11.32 4.52 25.65
C GLU A 50 11.77 5.42 26.80
N ASP A 51 12.11 6.69 26.53
CA ASP A 51 12.49 7.64 27.56
C ASP A 51 11.29 8.05 28.46
N GLN A 52 11.53 8.30 29.74
CA GLN A 52 10.45 8.51 30.73
C GLN A 52 9.72 9.84 30.53
N GLU A 53 10.37 10.78 29.87
CA GLU A 53 9.90 12.13 29.58
C GLU A 53 8.96 12.18 28.36
N VAL A 54 8.83 11.08 27.61
CA VAL A 54 7.97 10.99 26.41
C VAL A 54 6.53 10.74 26.83
N SER A 55 5.59 11.47 26.21
CA SER A 55 4.17 11.23 26.46
C SER A 55 3.73 9.88 25.87
N PRO A 56 2.85 9.13 26.54
CA PRO A 56 2.32 7.88 26.00
C PRO A 56 1.73 8.05 24.59
N ASP A 57 0.99 9.13 24.32
CA ASP A 57 0.43 9.40 22.99
C ASP A 57 1.50 9.58 21.90
N ALA A 58 2.61 10.26 22.21
CA ALA A 58 3.74 10.39 21.27
C ALA A 58 4.37 9.02 20.96
N LYS A 59 4.53 8.16 21.97
CA LYS A 59 4.98 6.77 21.79
C LYS A 59 4.00 5.98 20.92
N GLY A 60 2.71 6.10 21.19
CA GLY A 60 1.64 5.48 20.41
C GLY A 60 1.67 5.88 18.93
N ASN A 61 1.87 7.18 18.65
CA ASN A 61 1.97 7.70 17.29
C ASN A 61 3.18 7.17 16.51
N VAL A 62 4.35 7.06 17.14
CA VAL A 62 5.55 6.48 16.49
C VAL A 62 5.34 5.00 16.20
N LEU A 63 4.75 4.26 17.15
CA LEU A 63 4.41 2.86 16.94
C LEU A 63 3.40 2.68 15.81
N LEU A 64 2.38 3.55 15.72
CA LEU A 64 1.45 3.56 14.59
C LEU A 64 2.22 3.73 13.27
N HIS A 65 3.08 4.75 13.14
CA HIS A 65 3.83 4.98 11.89
C HIS A 65 4.76 3.80 11.53
N SER A 66 5.38 3.17 12.52
CA SER A 66 6.16 1.94 12.30
C SER A 66 5.28 0.79 11.80
N GLY A 67 4.11 0.58 12.42
CA GLY A 67 3.12 -0.40 11.98
C GLY A 67 2.61 -0.12 10.56
N ILE A 68 2.40 1.15 10.19
CA ILE A 68 2.03 1.58 8.83
C ILE A 68 3.11 1.19 7.82
N LEU A 69 4.38 1.51 8.10
CA LEU A 69 5.49 1.20 7.21
C LEU A 69 5.66 -0.32 7.02
N GLN A 70 5.59 -1.09 8.12
CA GLN A 70 5.65 -2.54 8.07
C GLN A 70 4.50 -3.12 7.27
N THR A 71 3.27 -2.63 7.49
CA THR A 71 2.06 -3.03 6.74
C THR A 71 2.23 -2.77 5.25
N ARG A 72 2.64 -1.56 4.86
CA ARG A 72 2.86 -1.20 3.46
C ARG A 72 3.98 -2.02 2.82
N SER A 73 5.01 -2.37 3.57
CA SER A 73 6.13 -3.19 3.07
C SER A 73 5.71 -4.61 2.66
N ILE A 74 4.59 -5.12 3.16
CA ILE A 74 4.05 -6.45 2.80
C ILE A 74 3.85 -6.56 1.28
N ILE A 75 3.23 -5.57 0.64
CA ILE A 75 2.89 -5.64 -0.80
C ILE A 75 4.04 -5.35 -1.76
N TYR A 76 5.13 -4.73 -1.28
CA TYR A 76 6.29 -4.46 -2.15
C TYR A 76 7.39 -5.50 -1.98
N ARG A 77 7.54 -6.05 -0.76
CA ARG A 77 8.68 -6.91 -0.38
C ARG A 77 8.27 -8.32 0.05
N GLY A 78 6.98 -8.64 0.12
CA GLY A 78 6.50 -9.96 0.55
C GLY A 78 6.72 -10.27 2.03
N GLN A 79 6.75 -9.24 2.88
CA GLN A 79 6.94 -9.43 4.33
C GLN A 79 5.71 -10.07 4.98
N GLU A 80 5.92 -10.79 6.07
CA GLU A 80 4.82 -11.31 6.88
C GLU A 80 4.10 -10.18 7.63
N ALA A 81 2.80 -10.34 7.87
CA ALA A 81 2.01 -9.35 8.61
C ALA A 81 2.26 -9.38 10.13
N GLY A 82 2.86 -10.46 10.67
CA GLY A 82 3.08 -10.66 12.10
C GLY A 82 3.77 -9.48 12.82
N PRO A 83 4.92 -8.99 12.33
CA PRO A 83 5.58 -7.82 12.90
C PRO A 83 4.69 -6.56 12.92
N ALA A 84 4.01 -6.27 11.81
CA ALA A 84 3.09 -5.13 11.70
C ALA A 84 1.97 -5.22 12.74
N LEU A 85 1.33 -6.39 12.84
CA LEU A 85 0.25 -6.64 13.81
C LEU A 85 0.74 -6.52 15.26
N ALA A 86 1.95 -6.98 15.56
CA ALA A 86 2.53 -6.86 16.90
C ALA A 86 2.79 -5.39 17.27
N THR A 87 3.33 -4.60 16.36
CA THR A 87 3.57 -3.17 16.57
C THR A 87 2.26 -2.38 16.70
N LEU A 88 1.27 -2.68 15.84
CA LEU A 88 -0.06 -2.07 15.93
C LEU A 88 -0.78 -2.44 17.23
N LEU A 89 -0.62 -3.65 17.73
CA LEU A 89 -1.18 -4.06 19.03
C LEU A 89 -0.59 -3.23 20.20
N GLN A 90 0.70 -2.90 20.14
CA GLN A 90 1.32 -2.02 21.15
C GLN A 90 0.76 -0.60 21.07
N ALA A 91 0.63 -0.04 19.85
CA ALA A 91 0.02 1.27 19.64
C ALA A 91 -1.45 1.30 20.14
N ARG A 92 -2.20 0.22 19.92
CA ARG A 92 -3.57 0.06 20.41
C ARG A 92 -3.64 0.10 21.93
N ALA A 93 -2.78 -0.65 22.62
CA ALA A 93 -2.76 -0.70 24.09
C ALA A 93 -2.50 0.69 24.69
N ILE A 94 -1.64 1.48 24.05
CA ILE A 94 -1.41 2.88 24.42
C ILE A 94 -2.67 3.71 24.22
N ALA A 95 -3.28 3.66 23.02
CA ALA A 95 -4.49 4.42 22.71
C ALA A 95 -5.64 4.12 23.69
N GLU A 96 -5.83 2.85 24.04
CA GLU A 96 -6.82 2.42 25.03
C GLU A 96 -6.49 2.95 26.43
N SER A 97 -5.21 2.96 26.82
CA SER A 97 -4.78 3.44 28.14
C SER A 97 -4.86 4.97 28.30
N THR A 98 -4.65 5.73 27.21
CA THR A 98 -4.72 7.19 27.22
C THR A 98 -6.10 7.73 26.88
N GLY A 99 -6.96 6.88 26.29
CA GLY A 99 -8.26 7.27 25.80
C GLY A 99 -8.22 8.02 24.47
N ASP A 100 -7.09 7.99 23.74
CA ASP A 100 -6.95 8.62 22.43
C ASP A 100 -7.76 7.86 21.37
N GLN A 101 -8.97 8.36 21.12
CA GLN A 101 -9.88 7.78 20.13
C GLN A 101 -9.39 7.92 18.69
N LYS A 102 -8.60 8.96 18.36
CA LYS A 102 -8.08 9.16 16.99
C LYS A 102 -6.98 8.16 16.68
N LEU A 103 -6.07 7.96 17.63
CA LEU A 103 -5.05 6.92 17.54
C LEU A 103 -5.70 5.54 17.47
N LEU A 104 -6.69 5.26 18.32
CA LEU A 104 -7.41 3.98 18.33
C LEU A 104 -8.05 3.67 16.98
N ALA A 105 -8.81 4.62 16.42
CA ALA A 105 -9.46 4.45 15.12
C ALA A 105 -8.44 4.18 13.99
N SER A 106 -7.31 4.89 14.01
CA SER A 106 -6.24 4.70 13.02
C SER A 106 -5.57 3.33 13.16
N VAL A 107 -5.30 2.88 14.38
CA VAL A 107 -4.70 1.56 14.64
C VAL A 107 -5.64 0.43 14.21
N ILE A 108 -6.95 0.57 14.42
CA ILE A 108 -7.95 -0.42 13.97
C ILE A 108 -7.96 -0.51 12.44
N ASP A 109 -7.98 0.63 11.74
CA ASP A 109 -7.93 0.66 10.28
C ASP A 109 -6.66 0.00 9.73
N TRP A 110 -5.48 0.37 10.27
CA TRP A 110 -4.20 -0.21 9.83
C TRP A 110 -4.04 -1.68 10.22
N THR A 111 -4.69 -2.14 11.29
CA THR A 111 -4.78 -3.58 11.61
C THR A 111 -5.59 -4.31 10.54
N GLY A 112 -6.71 -3.72 10.11
CA GLY A 112 -7.48 -4.21 8.95
C GLY A 112 -6.62 -4.27 7.69
N GLN A 113 -5.81 -3.24 7.44
CA GLN A 113 -4.91 -3.17 6.28
C GLN A 113 -3.83 -4.26 6.29
N ALA A 114 -3.22 -4.54 7.44
CA ALA A 114 -2.24 -5.61 7.60
C ALA A 114 -2.86 -6.99 7.37
N LEU A 115 -4.07 -7.23 7.90
CA LEU A 115 -4.80 -8.48 7.70
C LEU A 115 -5.27 -8.66 6.26
N TYR A 116 -5.69 -7.57 5.60
CA TYR A 116 -6.01 -7.58 4.18
C TYR A 116 -4.80 -7.97 3.33
N TYR A 117 -3.61 -7.41 3.59
CA TYR A 117 -2.40 -7.80 2.87
C TYR A 117 -1.94 -9.23 3.19
N GLN A 118 -2.16 -9.69 4.42
CA GLN A 118 -1.97 -11.11 4.74
C GLN A 118 -2.88 -11.99 3.88
N ALA A 119 -4.17 -11.64 3.75
CA ALA A 119 -5.12 -12.39 2.94
C ALA A 119 -4.73 -12.41 1.45
N LEU A 120 -4.25 -11.28 0.89
CA LEU A 120 -3.74 -11.24 -0.48
C LEU A 120 -2.55 -12.18 -0.72
N ASN A 121 -1.72 -12.41 0.31
CA ASN A 121 -0.54 -13.27 0.22
C ASN A 121 -0.85 -14.75 0.52
N THR A 122 -2.11 -15.10 0.79
CA THR A 122 -2.56 -16.49 0.97
C THR A 122 -3.22 -17.03 -0.29
N SER A 123 -3.36 -18.36 -0.39
CA SER A 123 -4.09 -18.97 -1.50
C SER A 123 -5.58 -18.58 -1.45
N GLU A 124 -6.23 -18.51 -2.61
CA GLU A 124 -7.64 -18.08 -2.74
C GLU A 124 -8.58 -18.86 -1.81
N GLN A 125 -8.34 -20.17 -1.63
CA GLN A 125 -9.16 -21.02 -0.74
C GLN A 125 -8.96 -20.76 0.76
N ALA A 126 -7.87 -20.08 1.14
CA ALA A 126 -7.49 -19.81 2.53
C ALA A 126 -7.54 -18.31 2.88
N ALA A 127 -7.81 -17.44 1.91
CA ALA A 127 -7.85 -16.00 2.12
C ALA A 127 -9.07 -15.59 2.95
N ASP A 128 -8.82 -14.97 4.11
CA ASP A 128 -9.85 -14.40 4.96
C ASP A 128 -10.00 -12.89 4.71
N PHE A 129 -10.96 -12.55 3.86
CA PHE A 129 -11.37 -11.17 3.61
C PHE A 129 -12.46 -10.67 4.57
N ALA A 130 -13.08 -11.55 5.36
CA ALA A 130 -14.14 -11.16 6.29
C ALA A 130 -13.56 -10.44 7.51
N THR A 131 -12.43 -10.91 8.03
CA THR A 131 -11.75 -10.26 9.16
C THR A 131 -11.32 -8.81 8.84
N PRO A 132 -10.55 -8.50 7.78
CA PRO A 132 -10.19 -7.12 7.48
C PRO A 132 -11.41 -6.23 7.23
N LEU A 133 -12.48 -6.76 6.60
CA LEU A 133 -13.73 -6.01 6.44
C LEU A 133 -14.33 -5.59 7.78
N MET A 134 -14.39 -6.50 8.76
CA MET A 134 -14.87 -6.19 10.12
C MET A 134 -14.03 -5.10 10.80
N TYR A 135 -12.70 -5.11 10.62
CA TYR A 135 -11.83 -4.05 11.14
C TYR A 135 -12.12 -2.70 10.47
N PHE A 136 -12.27 -2.67 9.15
CA PHE A 136 -12.59 -1.44 8.44
C PHE A 136 -13.99 -0.92 8.78
N GLU A 137 -15.01 -1.77 8.92
CA GLU A 137 -16.34 -1.34 9.37
C GLU A 137 -16.30 -0.73 10.77
N ASN A 138 -15.53 -1.31 11.69
CA ASN A 138 -15.33 -0.75 13.03
C ASN A 138 -14.60 0.61 12.98
N ALA A 139 -13.50 0.70 12.23
CA ALA A 139 -12.77 1.95 12.06
C ALA A 139 -13.64 3.05 11.43
N LEU A 140 -14.49 2.68 10.46
CA LEU A 140 -15.41 3.60 9.80
C LEU A 140 -16.41 4.20 10.79
N GLU A 141 -17.01 3.37 11.65
CA GLU A 141 -17.94 3.85 12.68
C GLU A 141 -17.25 4.84 13.64
N GLN A 142 -16.04 4.51 14.11
CA GLN A 142 -15.27 5.40 14.98
C GLN A 142 -14.91 6.72 14.29
N ARG A 143 -14.40 6.64 13.06
CA ARG A 143 -14.01 7.82 12.27
C ARG A 143 -15.21 8.73 11.96
N GLN A 144 -16.41 8.16 11.76
CA GLN A 144 -17.65 8.92 11.64
C GLN A 144 -18.03 9.65 12.93
N GLN A 145 -17.91 9.00 14.08
CA GLN A 145 -18.15 9.65 15.38
C GLN A 145 -17.14 10.78 15.66
N LEU A 146 -15.90 10.62 15.18
CA LEU A 146 -14.82 11.60 15.29
C LEU A 146 -14.88 12.72 14.23
N GLN A 147 -15.75 12.61 13.23
CA GLN A 147 -15.81 13.51 12.07
C GLN A 147 -14.45 13.61 11.35
N ASP A 148 -13.74 12.48 11.25
CA ASP A 148 -12.46 12.38 10.56
C ASP A 148 -12.68 12.08 9.07
N ASP A 149 -12.99 13.12 8.28
CA ASP A 149 -13.29 12.98 6.84
C ASP A 149 -12.14 12.32 6.06
N HIS A 150 -10.89 12.55 6.48
CA HIS A 150 -9.72 11.91 5.90
C HIS A 150 -9.71 10.41 6.16
N GLY A 151 -9.84 10.02 7.43
CA GLY A 151 -9.94 8.61 7.81
C GLY A 151 -11.15 7.91 7.18
N ILE A 152 -12.31 8.58 7.12
CA ILE A 152 -13.51 8.01 6.47
C ILE A 152 -13.23 7.70 5.00
N CYS A 153 -12.58 8.63 4.29
CA CYS A 153 -12.19 8.43 2.89
C CYS A 153 -11.27 7.19 2.73
N GLU A 154 -10.23 7.08 3.55
CA GLU A 154 -9.30 5.94 3.51
C GLU A 154 -10.00 4.60 3.83
N THR A 155 -10.84 4.57 4.87
CA THR A 155 -11.54 3.34 5.27
C THR A 155 -12.55 2.91 4.22
N LEU A 156 -13.31 3.84 3.62
CA LEU A 156 -14.23 3.51 2.53
C LEU A 156 -13.48 2.92 1.34
N PHE A 157 -12.34 3.52 0.98
CA PHE A 157 -11.48 3.00 -0.08
C PHE A 157 -11.02 1.56 0.25
N ASN A 158 -10.57 1.31 1.48
CA ASN A 158 -10.14 -0.01 1.93
C ASN A 158 -11.26 -1.05 1.89
N ILE A 159 -12.48 -0.70 2.30
CA ILE A 159 -13.66 -1.58 2.15
C ILE A 159 -13.91 -1.92 0.68
N GLY A 160 -13.83 -0.93 -0.21
CA GLY A 160 -13.94 -1.15 -1.65
C GLY A 160 -12.91 -2.15 -2.18
N ARG A 161 -11.65 -2.06 -1.72
CA ARG A 161 -10.59 -3.02 -2.09
C ARG A 161 -10.90 -4.43 -1.61
N VAL A 162 -11.44 -4.59 -0.41
CA VAL A 162 -11.82 -5.92 0.10
C VAL A 162 -12.87 -6.55 -0.82
N TYR A 163 -13.95 -5.83 -1.12
CA TYR A 163 -14.99 -6.31 -2.03
C TYR A 163 -14.45 -6.63 -3.43
N GLN A 164 -13.58 -5.77 -3.97
CA GLN A 164 -12.96 -6.01 -5.27
C GLN A 164 -12.14 -7.32 -5.29
N ASN A 165 -11.38 -7.62 -4.23
CA ASN A 165 -10.60 -8.86 -4.17
C ASN A 165 -11.45 -10.10 -3.91
N MET A 166 -12.65 -9.93 -3.35
CA MET A 166 -13.66 -11.00 -3.29
C MET A 166 -14.37 -11.23 -4.64
N GLY A 167 -13.99 -10.51 -5.70
CA GLY A 167 -14.66 -10.55 -7.01
C GLY A 167 -16.03 -9.87 -7.03
N GLN A 168 -16.34 -9.08 -5.98
CA GLN A 168 -17.62 -8.40 -5.79
C GLN A 168 -17.52 -6.94 -6.26
N ASP A 169 -17.12 -6.75 -7.53
CA ASP A 169 -16.87 -5.44 -8.15
C ASP A 169 -18.07 -4.47 -8.02
N ASP A 170 -19.30 -4.97 -8.14
CA ASP A 170 -20.52 -4.17 -8.03
C ASP A 170 -20.77 -3.66 -6.59
N GLN A 171 -20.27 -4.39 -5.59
CA GLN A 171 -20.27 -3.94 -4.19
C GLN A 171 -19.12 -2.98 -3.92
N ALA A 172 -17.96 -3.17 -4.53
CA ALA A 172 -16.79 -2.30 -4.37
C ALA A 172 -17.01 -0.89 -4.93
N HIS A 173 -17.60 -0.79 -6.12
CA HIS A 173 -17.78 0.46 -6.86
C HIS A 173 -18.40 1.62 -6.04
N PRO A 174 -19.55 1.44 -5.33
CA PRO A 174 -20.13 2.53 -4.55
C PRO A 174 -19.22 3.03 -3.41
N TYR A 175 -18.35 2.18 -2.85
CA TYR A 175 -17.38 2.63 -1.84
C TYR A 175 -16.29 3.50 -2.47
N PHE A 176 -15.76 3.11 -3.63
CA PHE A 176 -14.78 3.92 -4.36
C PHE A 176 -15.35 5.27 -4.78
N VAL A 177 -16.59 5.33 -5.26
CA VAL A 177 -17.25 6.59 -5.64
C VAL A 177 -17.44 7.51 -4.42
N LYS A 178 -17.88 6.97 -3.29
CA LYS A 178 -18.00 7.74 -2.04
C LYS A 178 -16.66 8.25 -1.54
N ALA A 179 -15.62 7.41 -1.56
CA ALA A 179 -14.27 7.79 -1.18
C ALA A 179 -13.73 8.90 -2.11
N LEU A 180 -13.93 8.78 -3.43
CA LEU A 180 -13.49 9.79 -4.38
C LEU A 180 -14.17 11.14 -4.12
N ALA A 181 -15.49 11.15 -3.90
CA ALA A 181 -16.23 12.37 -3.62
C ALA A 181 -15.73 13.09 -2.35
N LEU A 182 -15.40 12.34 -1.29
CA LEU A 182 -14.77 12.89 -0.08
C LEU A 182 -13.37 13.42 -0.37
N ALA A 183 -12.58 12.67 -1.13
CA ALA A 183 -11.23 13.07 -1.49
C ALA A 183 -11.22 14.36 -2.32
N GLU A 184 -12.18 14.53 -3.25
CA GLU A 184 -12.39 15.75 -4.02
C GLU A 184 -12.84 16.92 -3.14
N GLN A 185 -13.83 16.69 -2.26
CA GLN A 185 -14.37 17.72 -1.37
C GLN A 185 -13.30 18.31 -0.45
N HIS A 186 -12.35 17.48 0.01
CA HIS A 186 -11.31 17.87 0.97
C HIS A 186 -9.91 18.00 0.34
N ASN A 187 -9.79 17.89 -0.99
CA ASN A 187 -8.53 17.97 -1.74
C ASN A 187 -7.45 16.97 -1.25
N HIS A 188 -7.85 15.73 -0.97
CA HIS A 188 -6.97 14.62 -0.59
C HIS A 188 -6.32 13.98 -1.82
N GLN A 189 -5.36 14.67 -2.43
CA GLN A 189 -4.81 14.32 -3.75
C GLN A 189 -4.15 12.93 -3.81
N ILE A 190 -3.53 12.47 -2.72
CA ILE A 190 -2.92 11.12 -2.66
C ILE A 190 -4.01 10.06 -2.78
N GLN A 191 -5.07 10.16 -1.96
CA GLN A 191 -6.21 9.24 -1.96
C GLN A 191 -6.94 9.29 -3.31
N MET A 192 -7.15 10.48 -3.89
CA MET A 192 -7.75 10.61 -5.23
C MET A 192 -7.00 9.79 -6.27
N ALA A 193 -5.67 9.91 -6.32
CA ALA A 193 -4.85 9.22 -7.30
C ALA A 193 -4.96 7.70 -7.18
N GLU A 194 -5.01 7.18 -5.95
CA GLU A 194 -5.17 5.76 -5.69
C GLU A 194 -6.57 5.24 -6.04
N ILE A 195 -7.62 5.94 -5.62
CA ILE A 195 -9.01 5.57 -5.91
C ILE A 195 -9.29 5.54 -7.41
N LEU A 196 -8.73 6.50 -8.17
CA LEU A 196 -8.86 6.56 -9.63
C LEU A 196 -8.29 5.31 -10.31
N LEU A 197 -7.21 4.73 -9.80
CA LEU A 197 -6.65 3.50 -10.39
C LEU A 197 -7.59 2.30 -10.19
N HIS A 198 -8.23 2.21 -9.02
CA HIS A 198 -9.20 1.15 -8.73
C HIS A 198 -10.50 1.32 -9.52
N LEU A 199 -10.99 2.54 -9.70
CA LEU A 199 -12.13 2.84 -10.58
C LEU A 199 -11.81 2.54 -12.05
N GLY A 200 -10.58 2.81 -12.49
CA GLY A 200 -10.13 2.45 -13.83
C GLY A 200 -10.05 0.94 -14.04
N ALA A 201 -9.56 0.19 -13.05
CA ALA A 201 -9.58 -1.27 -13.07
C ALA A 201 -11.01 -1.84 -13.11
N TYR A 202 -11.94 -1.24 -12.36
CA TYR A 202 -13.37 -1.58 -12.41
C TYR A 202 -13.96 -1.30 -13.80
N ALA A 203 -13.72 -0.12 -14.39
CA ALA A 203 -14.18 0.18 -15.74
C ALA A 203 -13.64 -0.83 -16.76
N GLN A 204 -12.37 -1.23 -16.62
CA GLN A 204 -11.76 -2.27 -17.44
C GLN A 204 -12.44 -3.64 -17.28
N SER A 205 -12.84 -4.03 -16.06
CA SER A 205 -13.55 -5.31 -15.84
C SER A 205 -14.96 -5.30 -16.45
N LYS A 206 -15.58 -4.12 -16.57
CA LYS A 206 -16.86 -3.93 -17.28
C LYS A 206 -16.72 -3.75 -18.79
N GLY A 207 -15.49 -3.70 -19.31
CA GLY A 207 -15.21 -3.51 -20.74
C GLY A 207 -15.33 -2.06 -21.22
N ASP A 208 -15.50 -1.10 -20.31
CA ASP A 208 -15.45 0.34 -20.64
C ASP A 208 -13.99 0.81 -20.69
N LEU A 209 -13.35 0.56 -21.83
CA LEU A 209 -11.93 0.84 -22.02
C LEU A 209 -11.63 2.35 -22.05
N GLU A 210 -12.58 3.19 -22.44
CA GLU A 210 -12.40 4.65 -22.45
C GLU A 210 -12.42 5.22 -21.03
N ALA A 211 -13.40 4.81 -20.19
CA ALA A 211 -13.40 5.19 -18.79
C ALA A 211 -12.17 4.64 -18.05
N ALA A 212 -11.79 3.38 -18.34
CA ALA A 212 -10.58 2.78 -17.78
C ALA A 212 -9.33 3.60 -18.11
N LYS A 213 -9.18 4.00 -19.39
CA LYS A 213 -8.06 4.83 -19.84
C LYS A 213 -8.04 6.18 -19.13
N SER A 214 -9.17 6.88 -19.07
CA SER A 214 -9.27 8.18 -18.42
C SER A 214 -8.85 8.09 -16.95
N SER A 215 -9.42 7.15 -16.19
CA SER A 215 -9.16 7.01 -14.76
C SER A 215 -7.74 6.51 -14.46
N LEU A 216 -7.26 5.49 -15.18
CA LEU A 216 -5.91 4.94 -14.97
C LEU A 216 -4.81 5.96 -15.28
N MET A 217 -4.94 6.67 -16.41
CA MET A 217 -3.96 7.68 -16.81
C MET A 217 -3.96 8.86 -15.84
N LEU A 218 -5.14 9.34 -15.42
CA LEU A 218 -5.24 10.44 -14.46
C LEU A 218 -4.60 10.07 -13.12
N GLY A 219 -4.94 8.89 -12.57
CA GLY A 219 -4.36 8.42 -11.30
C GLY A 219 -2.83 8.28 -11.37
N MET A 220 -2.31 7.71 -12.47
CA MET A 220 -0.86 7.61 -12.70
C MET A 220 -0.20 9.00 -12.78
N THR A 221 -0.72 9.92 -13.59
CA THR A 221 -0.15 11.27 -13.74
C THR A 221 -0.23 12.08 -12.45
N MET A 222 -1.27 11.88 -11.63
CA MET A 222 -1.32 12.46 -10.29
C MET A 222 -0.20 11.91 -9.39
N ARG A 223 0.04 10.59 -9.39
CA ARG A 223 1.17 9.99 -8.64
C ARG A 223 2.52 10.53 -9.11
N GLU A 224 2.71 10.73 -10.42
CA GLU A 224 3.91 11.35 -10.98
C GLU A 224 4.08 12.80 -10.47
N ALA A 225 3.02 13.60 -10.55
CA ALA A 225 3.05 15.01 -10.13
C ALA A 225 3.28 15.18 -8.61
N LEU A 226 2.74 14.26 -7.81
CA LEU A 226 2.91 14.20 -6.35
C LEU A 226 4.22 13.51 -5.93
N ASN A 227 5.01 13.00 -6.88
CA ASN A 227 6.25 12.28 -6.63
C ASN A 227 6.09 11.06 -5.70
N LEU A 228 4.99 10.33 -5.84
CA LEU A 228 4.68 9.11 -5.09
C LEU A 228 5.42 7.91 -5.70
N ARG A 229 6.76 7.95 -5.68
CA ARG A 229 7.62 7.02 -6.41
C ARG A 229 7.37 5.55 -6.05
N ILE A 230 7.09 5.26 -4.77
CA ILE A 230 6.79 3.90 -4.30
C ILE A 230 5.58 3.27 -5.00
N ASP A 231 4.63 4.08 -5.45
CA ASP A 231 3.37 3.63 -6.05
C ASP A 231 3.38 3.57 -7.58
N LEU A 232 4.37 4.23 -8.21
CA LEU A 232 4.47 4.31 -9.66
C LEU A 232 4.65 2.95 -10.35
N PRO A 233 5.44 1.97 -9.84
CA PRO A 233 5.59 0.69 -10.51
C PRO A 233 4.27 -0.03 -10.76
N PHE A 234 3.39 -0.10 -9.76
CA PHE A 234 2.06 -0.70 -9.93
C PHE A 234 1.17 0.13 -10.86
N SER A 235 1.28 1.46 -10.83
CA SER A 235 0.53 2.34 -11.74
C SER A 235 0.91 2.09 -13.19
N TYR A 236 2.21 1.98 -13.48
CA TYR A 236 2.71 1.64 -14.81
C TYR A 236 2.28 0.24 -15.25
N LEU A 237 2.27 -0.75 -14.34
CA LEU A 237 1.75 -2.08 -14.65
C LEU A 237 0.26 -2.02 -15.05
N SER A 238 -0.58 -1.32 -14.29
CA SER A 238 -2.00 -1.18 -14.59
C SER A 238 -2.24 -0.48 -15.94
N VAL A 239 -1.52 0.60 -16.23
CA VAL A 239 -1.62 1.30 -17.52
C VAL A 239 -1.08 0.43 -18.66
N GLY A 240 0.05 -0.26 -18.46
CA GLY A 240 0.61 -1.18 -19.46
C GLY A 240 -0.36 -2.31 -19.80
N ASN A 241 -1.05 -2.89 -18.80
CA ASN A 241 -2.06 -3.91 -19.01
C ASN A 241 -3.26 -3.40 -19.82
N LEU A 242 -3.73 -2.18 -19.55
CA LEU A 242 -4.79 -1.56 -20.34
C LEU A 242 -4.34 -1.33 -21.80
N VAL A 243 -3.16 -0.77 -21.99
CA VAL A 243 -2.60 -0.45 -23.31
C VAL A 243 -2.37 -1.73 -24.13
N GLN A 244 -1.93 -2.82 -23.48
CA GLN A 244 -1.84 -4.13 -24.10
C GLN A 244 -3.22 -4.65 -24.55
N LYS A 245 -4.27 -4.48 -23.74
CA LYS A 245 -5.65 -4.83 -24.13
C LYS A 245 -6.15 -4.00 -25.31
N LEU A 246 -5.64 -2.79 -25.49
CA LEU A 246 -5.88 -1.93 -26.65
C LEU A 246 -5.00 -2.29 -27.86
N ALA A 247 -4.24 -3.39 -27.78
CA ALA A 247 -3.35 -3.93 -28.81
C ALA A 247 -2.16 -3.03 -29.20
N ASP A 248 -1.79 -2.06 -28.36
CA ASP A 248 -0.56 -1.28 -28.53
C ASP A 248 0.59 -1.92 -27.73
N LEU A 249 1.22 -2.94 -28.32
CA LEU A 249 2.26 -3.72 -27.65
C LEU A 249 3.53 -2.91 -27.39
N ASP A 250 3.86 -1.93 -28.24
CA ASP A 250 5.04 -1.09 -28.09
C ASP A 250 4.91 -0.15 -26.89
N GLN A 251 3.74 0.49 -26.75
CA GLN A 251 3.48 1.35 -25.61
C GLN A 251 3.34 0.54 -24.31
N ALA A 252 2.73 -0.65 -24.36
CA ALA A 252 2.69 -1.54 -23.20
C ALA A 252 4.10 -1.95 -22.73
N ALA A 253 4.99 -2.29 -23.67
CA ALA A 253 6.38 -2.62 -23.37
C ALA A 253 7.11 -1.48 -22.63
N LEU A 254 6.90 -0.23 -23.06
CA LEU A 254 7.50 0.93 -22.41
C LEU A 254 7.03 1.07 -20.95
N TYR A 255 5.74 0.87 -20.68
CA TYR A 255 5.21 0.95 -19.31
C TYR A 255 5.73 -0.18 -18.42
N TYR A 256 5.80 -1.42 -18.92
CA TYR A 256 6.37 -2.52 -18.13
C TYR A 256 7.86 -2.32 -17.87
N GLN A 257 8.62 -1.78 -18.82
CA GLN A 257 10.03 -1.44 -18.61
C GLN A 257 10.20 -0.32 -17.58
N LYS A 258 9.36 0.71 -17.60
CA LYS A 258 9.34 1.77 -16.57
C LYS A 258 9.06 1.18 -15.18
N ALA A 259 8.08 0.27 -15.08
CA ALA A 259 7.76 -0.41 -13.84
C ALA A 259 8.96 -1.23 -13.32
N ALA A 260 9.57 -2.04 -14.19
CA ALA A 260 10.72 -2.88 -13.86
C ALA A 260 11.91 -2.04 -13.37
N LEU A 261 12.28 -1.01 -14.13
CA LEU A 261 13.44 -0.16 -13.82
C LEU A 261 13.28 0.54 -12.46
N LEU A 262 12.11 1.13 -12.20
CA LEU A 262 11.87 1.83 -10.95
C LEU A 262 11.77 0.87 -9.76
N ALA A 263 11.11 -0.28 -9.95
CA ALA A 263 11.03 -1.31 -8.91
C ALA A 263 12.41 -1.88 -8.55
N GLN A 264 13.27 -2.08 -9.54
CA GLN A 264 14.65 -2.53 -9.35
C GLN A 264 15.49 -1.47 -8.63
N GLU A 265 15.40 -0.19 -9.03
CA GLU A 265 16.11 0.92 -8.38
C GLU A 265 15.79 1.00 -6.88
N MET A 266 14.54 0.73 -6.51
CA MET A 266 14.01 0.88 -5.15
C MET A 266 13.99 -0.42 -4.34
N ASP A 267 14.55 -1.53 -4.85
CA ASP A 267 14.57 -2.84 -4.17
C ASP A 267 13.14 -3.33 -3.81
N LEU A 268 12.21 -3.21 -4.78
CA LEU A 268 10.80 -3.62 -4.68
C LEU A 268 10.55 -4.90 -5.48
N PRO A 269 10.83 -6.08 -4.91
CA PRO A 269 10.84 -7.35 -5.65
C PRO A 269 9.47 -7.73 -6.21
N GLN A 270 8.37 -7.35 -5.54
CA GLN A 270 7.02 -7.74 -5.98
C GLN A 270 6.57 -7.04 -7.27
N PRO A 271 6.55 -5.70 -7.36
CA PRO A 271 6.26 -5.04 -8.63
C PRO A 271 7.33 -5.36 -9.71
N TYR A 272 8.58 -5.63 -9.32
CA TYR A 272 9.61 -6.08 -10.27
C TYR A 272 9.25 -7.42 -10.92
N ALA A 273 8.91 -8.44 -10.11
CA ALA A 273 8.50 -9.75 -10.61
C ALA A 273 7.26 -9.68 -11.50
N PHE A 274 6.27 -8.85 -11.17
CA PHE A 274 5.11 -8.65 -12.03
C PHE A 274 5.43 -7.91 -13.33
N ALA A 275 6.36 -6.96 -13.33
CA ALA A 275 6.82 -6.31 -14.56
C ALA A 275 7.49 -7.32 -15.48
N LEU A 276 8.37 -8.18 -14.95
CA LEU A 276 9.00 -9.25 -15.72
C LEU A 276 7.98 -10.27 -16.25
N LEU A 277 6.97 -10.66 -15.45
CA LEU A 277 5.88 -11.51 -15.89
C LEU A 277 5.17 -10.92 -17.13
N ASN A 278 4.82 -9.63 -17.08
CA ASN A 278 4.16 -8.95 -18.20
C ASN A 278 5.07 -8.80 -19.42
N ILE A 279 6.37 -8.56 -19.23
CA ILE A 279 7.37 -8.53 -20.32
C ILE A 279 7.50 -9.92 -20.97
N SER A 280 7.47 -11.00 -20.19
CA SER A 280 7.49 -12.37 -20.71
C SER A 280 6.27 -12.64 -21.60
N TYR A 281 5.06 -12.24 -21.17
CA TYR A 281 3.85 -12.31 -22.01
C TYR A 281 3.99 -11.51 -23.32
N LEU A 282 4.61 -10.33 -23.30
CA LEU A 282 4.86 -9.57 -24.52
C LEU A 282 5.80 -10.32 -25.48
N HIS A 283 6.85 -10.96 -24.97
CA HIS A 283 7.74 -11.77 -25.82
C HIS A 283 7.02 -12.97 -26.45
N LEU A 284 6.10 -13.62 -25.73
CA LEU A 284 5.26 -14.67 -26.30
C LEU A 284 4.33 -14.13 -27.39
N ALA A 285 3.70 -12.97 -27.18
CA ALA A 285 2.88 -12.32 -28.18
C ALA A 285 3.67 -11.91 -29.44
N GLN A 286 4.99 -11.76 -29.32
CA GLN A 286 5.91 -11.47 -30.42
C GLN A 286 6.59 -12.72 -31.00
N GLU A 287 6.11 -13.93 -30.66
CA GLU A 287 6.68 -15.21 -31.11
C GLU A 287 8.16 -15.40 -30.74
N GLN A 288 8.58 -14.89 -29.57
CA GLN A 288 9.95 -14.97 -29.04
C GLN A 288 10.01 -15.80 -27.74
N PRO A 289 9.75 -17.12 -27.79
CA PRO A 289 9.67 -17.98 -26.59
C PRO A 289 10.99 -18.03 -25.80
N ASP A 290 12.15 -18.04 -26.47
CA ASP A 290 13.46 -18.06 -25.79
C ASP A 290 13.67 -16.85 -24.89
N LYS A 291 13.25 -15.65 -25.35
CA LYS A 291 13.33 -14.43 -24.54
C LYS A 291 12.30 -14.44 -23.41
N ALA A 292 11.09 -14.91 -23.69
CA ALA A 292 10.06 -15.07 -22.68
C ALA A 292 10.52 -15.99 -21.55
N LEU A 293 11.19 -17.10 -21.88
CA LEU A 293 11.73 -18.07 -20.94
C LEU A 293 12.86 -17.45 -20.09
N THR A 294 13.79 -16.73 -20.72
CA THR A 294 14.87 -16.04 -19.98
C THR A 294 14.31 -15.06 -18.94
N VAL A 295 13.31 -14.26 -19.34
CA VAL A 295 12.68 -13.27 -18.45
C VAL A 295 11.85 -13.93 -17.35
N ILE A 296 11.15 -15.03 -17.65
CA ILE A 296 10.34 -15.71 -16.62
C ILE A 296 11.22 -16.40 -15.57
N GLU A 297 12.37 -16.96 -15.97
CA GLU A 297 13.32 -17.57 -15.04
C GLU A 297 13.89 -16.55 -14.05
N GLU A 298 14.20 -15.34 -14.53
CA GLU A 298 14.59 -14.23 -13.67
C GLU A 298 13.48 -13.88 -12.67
N ALA A 299 12.25 -13.73 -13.16
CA ALA A 299 11.10 -13.39 -12.32
C ALA A 299 10.82 -14.46 -11.25
N ILE A 300 10.96 -15.75 -11.61
CA ILE A 300 10.85 -16.87 -10.66
C ILE A 300 11.94 -16.79 -9.61
N SER A 301 13.18 -16.51 -10.01
CA SER A 301 14.31 -16.36 -9.08
C SER A 301 14.08 -15.23 -8.08
N VAL A 302 13.59 -14.07 -8.53
CA VAL A 302 13.19 -12.95 -7.67
C VAL A 302 12.09 -13.39 -6.71
N ALA A 303 11.04 -14.03 -7.23
CA ALA A 303 9.91 -14.46 -6.41
C ALA A 303 10.29 -15.54 -5.37
N GLN A 304 11.24 -16.42 -5.68
CA GLN A 304 11.78 -17.40 -4.73
C GLN A 304 12.65 -16.74 -3.66
N THR A 305 13.56 -15.86 -4.06
CA THR A 305 14.48 -15.16 -3.14
C THR A 305 13.73 -14.32 -2.11
N HIS A 306 12.59 -13.75 -2.50
CA HIS A 306 11.78 -12.86 -1.66
C HIS A 306 10.49 -13.51 -1.13
N ASN A 307 10.32 -14.84 -1.27
CA ASN A 307 9.14 -15.58 -0.81
C ASN A 307 7.79 -15.00 -1.29
N LEU A 308 7.74 -14.51 -2.54
CA LEU A 308 6.55 -13.92 -3.14
C LEU A 308 5.57 -15.00 -3.64
N LEU A 309 4.85 -15.65 -2.73
CA LEU A 309 4.04 -16.85 -3.00
C LEU A 309 3.05 -16.68 -4.17
N PHE A 310 2.35 -15.54 -4.23
CA PHE A 310 1.40 -15.25 -5.30
C PHE A 310 2.11 -15.13 -6.66
N ALA A 311 3.22 -14.39 -6.71
CA ALA A 311 4.02 -14.26 -7.92
C ALA A 311 4.55 -15.62 -8.38
N GLN A 312 5.07 -16.46 -7.47
CA GLN A 312 5.57 -17.79 -7.80
C GLN A 312 4.53 -18.65 -8.52
N THR A 313 3.28 -18.64 -8.06
CA THR A 313 2.20 -19.44 -8.68
C THR A 313 1.93 -18.99 -10.12
N ALA A 314 1.77 -17.68 -10.35
CA ALA A 314 1.52 -17.13 -11.68
C ALA A 314 2.71 -17.36 -12.64
N LEU A 315 3.93 -17.18 -12.13
CA LEU A 315 5.16 -17.34 -12.90
C LEU A 315 5.40 -18.80 -13.31
N GLN A 316 5.15 -19.76 -12.40
CA GLN A 316 5.27 -21.19 -12.69
C GLN A 316 4.18 -21.69 -13.64
N ALA A 317 2.98 -21.12 -13.59
CA ALA A 317 1.93 -21.42 -14.55
C ALA A 317 2.36 -20.99 -15.96
N LEU A 318 2.81 -19.74 -16.12
CA LEU A 318 3.28 -19.24 -17.40
C LEU A 318 4.47 -20.06 -17.93
N GLN A 319 5.45 -20.38 -17.09
CA GLN A 319 6.62 -21.16 -17.53
C GLN A 319 6.25 -22.49 -18.19
N LYS A 320 5.16 -23.15 -17.75
CA LYS A 320 4.68 -24.42 -18.34
C LYS A 320 3.98 -24.24 -19.69
N GLU A 321 3.51 -23.03 -19.98
CA GLU A 321 2.83 -22.69 -21.24
C GLU A 321 3.81 -22.25 -22.34
N ILE A 322 5.05 -21.90 -21.98
CA ILE A 322 6.10 -21.50 -22.93
C ILE A 322 6.58 -22.74 -23.71
N PRO A 323 6.50 -22.75 -25.05
CA PRO A 323 7.04 -23.83 -25.86
C PRO A 323 8.55 -23.96 -25.69
N THR A 324 9.04 -25.18 -25.49
CA THR A 324 10.47 -25.54 -25.49
C THR A 324 11.00 -25.79 -26.90
#